data_AF-A0A7R8CGF9-F1
#
_entry.id   AF-A0A7R8CGF9-F1
#
_cell.length_a   1.000
_cell.length_b   1.000
_cell.length_c   1.000
_cell.angle_alpha   90.00
_cell.angle_beta   90.00
_cell.angle_gamma   90.00
#
_symmetry.space_group_name_H-M   'P 1'
#
loop_
_entity.id
_entity.type
_entity.pdbx_description
1 polymer ?
#
loop_
_entity_poly.entity_id
_entity_poly.type
_entity_poly.pdbx_seq_one_letter_code
_entity_poly.pdbx_strand_id
1 'polypeptide(L)'
;MLKKRNKKGKYLCSKTVDVAIASVCIVILFYHILVCLEKYLSKRTRVISELKPSHLEVLPSYTFCPGFTNFSYKDSVFEAYNTSRLRFVYNGDFFNNGTDPIRVYREATHELSELISNITIECLATPSSNGRCYEMRINSSKIHSPIISVTINGKASFYVYLHFPGQFGYINSASKIPINLSDKLYNRYYKLKQIVLCGPPCSTLDIFSGMPHRSVHKDPHQSYMKLYMKTTIRVKTSIIDYSADTMLGEIGGSTGLLLGISLMKSGIKIKRWIMGNEDE
;
A
#
# COMPACT_ATOMS: atom_id res chain seq x y z
N MET A 1 48.38 -42.95 -62.84
CA MET A 1 48.96 -42.77 -61.49
C MET A 1 49.04 -41.30 -61.01
N LEU A 2 48.18 -40.38 -61.46
CA LEU A 2 48.28 -38.96 -61.06
C LEU A 2 46.88 -38.33 -60.83
N LYS A 3 46.23 -38.63 -59.71
CA LYS A 3 44.99 -37.93 -59.30
C LYS A 3 44.74 -38.00 -57.79
N LYS A 4 45.69 -37.56 -56.96
CA LYS A 4 45.53 -37.57 -55.47
C LYS A 4 45.87 -36.25 -54.75
N ARG A 5 46.18 -35.14 -55.44
CA ARG A 5 46.72 -33.94 -54.77
C ARG A 5 45.75 -32.81 -54.38
N ASN A 6 44.44 -32.87 -54.68
CA ASN A 6 43.57 -31.68 -54.52
C ASN A 6 42.53 -31.70 -53.37
N LYS A 7 42.62 -32.63 -52.40
CA LYS A 7 41.67 -32.66 -51.26
C LYS A 7 42.03 -31.74 -50.08
N LYS A 8 43.31 -31.33 -49.93
CA LYS A 8 43.76 -30.55 -48.75
C LYS A 8 43.22 -29.11 -48.70
N GLY A 9 42.99 -28.46 -49.85
CA GLY A 9 42.51 -27.07 -49.90
C GLY A 9 41.07 -26.88 -49.40
N LYS A 10 40.19 -27.87 -49.60
CA LYS A 10 38.76 -27.78 -49.18
C LYS A 10 38.58 -27.83 -47.66
N TYR A 11 39.50 -28.47 -46.93
CA TYR A 11 39.40 -28.60 -45.47
C TYR A 11 39.76 -27.32 -44.71
N LEU A 12 40.64 -26.47 -45.27
CA LEU A 12 41.04 -25.22 -44.61
C LEU A 12 39.90 -24.20 -44.59
N CYS A 13 39.19 -24.06 -45.72
CA CYS A 13 38.11 -23.09 -45.89
C CYS A 13 36.89 -23.38 -45.00
N SER A 14 36.64 -24.65 -44.67
CA SER A 14 35.52 -25.01 -43.78
C SER A 14 35.78 -24.65 -42.32
N LYS A 15 37.04 -24.66 -41.85
CA LYS A 15 37.36 -24.38 -40.44
C LYS A 15 37.29 -22.89 -40.13
N THR A 16 37.71 -22.03 -41.05
CA THR A 16 37.63 -20.57 -40.90
C THR A 16 36.18 -20.09 -40.82
N VAL A 17 35.28 -20.68 -41.61
CA VAL A 17 33.84 -20.38 -41.55
C VAL A 17 33.24 -20.80 -40.21
N ASP A 18 33.58 -21.99 -39.71
CA ASP A 18 33.09 -22.47 -38.40
C ASP A 18 33.51 -21.55 -37.24
N VAL A 19 34.76 -21.05 -37.27
CA VAL A 19 35.29 -20.10 -36.26
C VAL A 19 34.60 -18.74 -36.36
N ALA A 20 34.39 -18.22 -37.58
CA ALA A 20 33.71 -16.94 -37.78
C ALA A 20 32.25 -16.98 -37.31
N ILE A 21 31.53 -18.08 -37.55
CA ILE A 21 30.16 -18.25 -37.04
C ILE A 21 30.16 -18.27 -35.51
N ALA A 22 31.09 -19.03 -34.89
CA ALA A 22 31.19 -19.09 -33.44
C ALA A 22 31.50 -17.73 -32.81
N SER A 23 32.40 -16.93 -33.41
CA SER A 23 32.72 -15.59 -32.90
C SER A 23 31.51 -14.64 -32.98
N VAL A 24 30.77 -14.65 -34.09
CA VAL A 24 29.54 -13.86 -34.24
C VAL A 24 28.50 -14.29 -33.20
N CYS A 25 28.31 -15.59 -32.96
CA CYS A 25 27.40 -16.08 -31.93
C CYS A 25 27.81 -15.62 -30.52
N ILE A 26 29.09 -15.62 -30.19
CA ILE A 26 29.60 -15.13 -28.89
C ILE A 26 29.33 -13.64 -28.72
N VAL A 27 29.57 -12.83 -29.76
CA VAL A 27 29.29 -11.38 -29.72
C VAL A 27 27.79 -11.12 -29.52
N ILE A 28 26.92 -11.84 -30.23
CA ILE A 28 25.46 -11.72 -30.08
C ILE A 28 25.03 -12.13 -28.67
N LEU A 29 25.55 -13.23 -28.12
CA LEU A 29 25.25 -13.68 -26.77
C LEU A 29 25.71 -12.67 -25.72
N PHE A 30 26.92 -12.12 -25.87
CA PHE A 30 27.44 -11.09 -24.97
C PHE A 30 26.58 -9.83 -25.02
N TYR A 31 26.18 -9.37 -26.21
CA TYR A 31 25.26 -8.25 -26.36
C TYR A 31 23.91 -8.51 -25.69
N HIS A 32 23.33 -9.71 -25.88
CA HIS A 32 22.07 -10.08 -25.25
C HIS A 32 22.16 -10.09 -23.72
N ILE A 33 23.26 -10.62 -23.16
CA ILE A 33 23.52 -10.59 -21.72
C ILE A 33 23.58 -9.15 -21.20
N LEU A 34 24.28 -8.25 -21.91
CA LEU A 34 24.35 -6.83 -21.52
C LEU A 34 22.96 -6.18 -21.52
N VAL A 35 22.13 -6.45 -22.52
CA VAL A 35 20.75 -5.92 -22.58
C VAL A 35 19.88 -6.47 -21.44
N CYS A 36 19.97 -7.76 -21.13
CA CYS A 36 19.26 -8.36 -19.99
C CYS A 36 19.73 -7.76 -18.65
N LEU A 37 21.04 -7.53 -18.50
CA LEU A 37 21.60 -6.92 -17.30
C LEU A 37 21.16 -5.47 -17.15
N GLU A 38 21.15 -4.69 -18.24
CA GLU A 38 20.65 -3.31 -18.23
C GLU A 38 19.17 -3.26 -17.83
N LYS A 39 18.34 -4.16 -18.40
CA LYS A 39 16.92 -4.29 -18.00
C LYS A 39 16.77 -4.60 -16.52
N TYR A 40 17.57 -5.52 -15.98
CA TYR A 40 17.57 -5.86 -14.56
C TYR A 40 17.98 -4.68 -13.67
N LEU A 41 19.08 -4.00 -14.02
CA LEU A 41 19.59 -2.86 -13.25
C LEU A 41 18.66 -1.65 -13.30
N SER A 42 17.86 -1.50 -14.36
CA SER A 42 16.88 -0.42 -14.47
C SER A 42 15.73 -0.51 -13.46
N LYS A 43 15.54 -1.66 -12.78
CA LYS A 43 14.49 -1.91 -11.77
C LYS A 43 13.11 -1.39 -12.18
N ARG A 44 12.74 -1.55 -13.46
CA ARG A 44 11.43 -1.13 -13.96
C ARG A 44 10.32 -1.84 -13.17
N THR A 45 9.36 -1.04 -12.73
CA THR A 45 8.17 -1.52 -12.03
C THR A 45 6.94 -1.24 -12.87
N ARG A 46 6.01 -2.19 -12.90
CA ARG A 46 4.67 -1.99 -13.44
C ARG A 46 3.66 -1.94 -12.31
N VAL A 47 2.65 -1.10 -12.52
CA VAL A 47 1.50 -1.03 -11.64
C VAL A 47 0.40 -1.91 -12.20
N ILE A 48 0.03 -2.94 -11.46
CA ILE A 48 -1.17 -3.74 -11.73
C ILE A 48 -2.31 -3.16 -10.90
N SER A 49 -3.47 -3.02 -11.53
CA SER A 49 -4.65 -2.42 -10.90
C SER A 49 -5.81 -3.39 -11.02
N GLU A 50 -6.20 -3.99 -9.90
CA GLU A 50 -7.28 -4.96 -9.84
C GLU A 50 -8.42 -4.43 -8.97
N LEU A 51 -9.66 -4.73 -9.36
CA LEU A 51 -10.82 -4.53 -8.51
C LEU A 51 -11.06 -5.82 -7.73
N LYS A 52 -10.94 -5.74 -6.41
CA LYS A 52 -11.19 -6.86 -5.50
C LYS A 52 -12.40 -6.57 -4.61
N PRO A 53 -13.19 -7.58 -4.24
CA PRO A 53 -14.26 -7.39 -3.27
C PRO A 53 -13.67 -7.18 -1.86
N SER A 54 -14.28 -6.30 -1.07
CA SER A 54 -13.74 -5.81 0.20
C SER A 54 -13.79 -6.83 1.33
N HIS A 55 -14.54 -7.93 1.19
CA HIS A 55 -14.59 -8.97 2.22
C HIS A 55 -13.28 -9.77 2.33
N LEU A 56 -12.45 -9.74 1.27
CA LEU A 56 -11.15 -10.41 1.22
C LEU A 56 -10.00 -9.51 1.71
N GLU A 57 -10.27 -8.24 2.01
CA GLU A 57 -9.25 -7.21 2.18
C GLU A 57 -9.56 -6.31 3.37
N VAL A 58 -8.59 -5.51 3.77
CA VAL A 58 -8.66 -4.67 4.98
C VAL A 58 -9.59 -3.47 4.75
N LEU A 59 -10.69 -3.42 5.51
CA LEU A 59 -11.60 -2.26 5.54
C LEU A 59 -10.97 -1.10 6.33
N PRO A 60 -11.30 0.16 5.99
CA PRO A 60 -10.83 1.31 6.76
C PRO A 60 -11.36 1.24 8.20
N SER A 61 -10.55 1.74 9.13
CA SER A 61 -10.98 2.01 10.50
C SER A 61 -11.48 3.44 10.63
N TYR A 62 -12.43 3.63 11.52
CA TYR A 62 -13.07 4.91 11.80
C TYR A 62 -12.67 5.32 13.20
N THR A 63 -11.91 6.40 13.33
CA THR A 63 -11.62 6.95 14.65
C THR A 63 -12.48 8.18 14.89
N PHE A 64 -13.32 8.13 15.92
CA PHE A 64 -14.14 9.24 16.39
C PHE A 64 -13.40 9.98 17.49
N CYS A 65 -13.23 11.28 17.34
CA CYS A 65 -12.66 12.14 18.39
C CYS A 65 -13.59 13.31 18.64
N PRO A 66 -13.78 13.78 19.89
CA PRO A 66 -14.56 14.98 20.13
C PRO A 66 -13.94 16.19 19.42
N GLY A 67 -14.78 17.15 19.05
CA GLY A 67 -14.34 18.39 18.41
C GLY A 67 -13.40 19.19 19.32
N PHE A 68 -12.51 20.01 18.75
CA PHE A 68 -11.52 20.83 19.49
C PHE A 68 -12.13 22.00 20.29
N THR A 69 -13.46 22.09 20.33
CA THR A 69 -14.19 23.17 21.00
C THR A 69 -14.34 22.87 22.49
N ASN A 70 -15.13 23.68 23.20
CA ASN A 70 -15.37 23.57 24.65
C ASN A 70 -15.84 22.17 25.09
N PHE A 71 -16.26 21.29 24.18
CA PHE A 71 -16.77 19.96 24.47
C PHE A 71 -15.74 18.81 24.51
N SER A 72 -14.43 19.05 24.35
CA SER A 72 -13.46 17.94 24.38
C SER A 72 -13.23 17.36 25.78
N TYR A 73 -13.44 18.15 26.82
CA TYR A 73 -13.18 17.80 28.21
C TYR A 73 -14.27 18.33 29.14
N LYS A 74 -14.47 17.64 30.26
CA LYS A 74 -15.39 18.03 31.35
C LYS A 74 -14.69 19.05 32.25
N ASP A 75 -15.04 20.32 32.10
CA ASP A 75 -14.41 21.42 32.86
C ASP A 75 -14.58 21.24 34.38
N SER A 76 -15.70 20.65 34.83
CA SER A 76 -15.95 20.33 36.24
C SER A 76 -14.92 19.38 36.86
N VAL A 77 -14.30 18.51 36.05
CA VAL A 77 -13.25 17.62 36.54
C VAL A 77 -11.98 18.41 36.81
N PHE A 78 -11.61 19.35 35.94
CA PHE A 78 -10.43 20.19 36.17
C PHE A 78 -10.57 21.09 37.40
N GLU A 79 -11.77 21.62 37.63
CA GLU A 79 -12.10 22.37 38.85
C GLU A 79 -11.89 21.53 40.12
N ALA A 80 -12.35 20.26 40.11
CA ALA A 80 -12.15 19.34 41.23
C ALA A 80 -10.67 19.04 41.53
N TYR A 81 -9.81 19.09 40.51
CA TYR A 81 -8.36 18.91 40.65
C TYR A 81 -7.58 20.22 40.83
N ASN A 82 -8.27 21.36 41.00
CA ASN A 82 -7.67 22.69 41.10
C ASN A 82 -6.67 22.99 39.96
N THR A 83 -7.03 22.58 38.74
CA THR A 83 -6.24 22.80 37.53
C THR A 83 -7.08 23.46 36.44
N SER A 84 -6.44 24.04 35.44
CA SER A 84 -7.14 24.59 34.29
C SER A 84 -6.96 23.71 33.06
N ARG A 85 -7.99 23.66 32.21
CA ARG A 85 -7.93 22.95 30.93
C ARG A 85 -6.72 23.36 30.07
N LEU A 86 -6.39 24.65 30.05
CA LEU A 86 -5.25 25.15 29.26
C LEU A 86 -3.93 24.60 29.78
N ARG A 87 -3.72 24.55 31.10
CA ARG A 87 -2.52 23.95 31.69
C ARG A 87 -2.42 22.46 31.37
N PHE A 88 -3.54 21.75 31.45
CA PHE A 88 -3.59 20.31 31.16
C PHE A 88 -3.30 19.99 29.68
N VAL A 89 -3.94 20.70 28.75
CA VAL A 89 -3.87 20.40 27.31
C VAL A 89 -2.54 20.84 26.68
N TYR A 90 -2.01 22.01 27.06
CA TYR A 90 -0.86 22.60 26.38
C TYR A 90 0.47 22.35 27.07
N ASN A 91 0.49 22.30 28.41
CA ASN A 91 1.76 22.23 29.14
C ASN A 91 2.12 20.80 29.56
N GLY A 92 1.19 19.83 29.45
CA GLY A 92 1.40 18.48 29.96
C GLY A 92 1.81 18.48 31.43
N ASP A 93 1.42 19.52 32.17
CA ASP A 93 1.87 19.75 33.53
C ASP A 93 0.99 18.93 34.49
N PHE A 94 1.42 17.69 34.67
CA PHE A 94 0.74 16.67 35.46
C PHE A 94 1.18 16.68 36.94
N PHE A 95 2.13 17.55 37.32
CA PHE A 95 3.06 17.22 38.41
C PHE A 95 2.80 17.86 39.77
N ASN A 96 1.80 18.73 39.91
CA ASN A 96 1.73 19.53 41.14
C ASN A 96 1.08 18.83 42.36
N ASN A 97 0.30 17.75 42.20
CA ASN A 97 -0.49 17.17 43.30
C ASN A 97 -0.33 15.65 43.53
N GLY A 98 0.65 14.99 42.90
CA GLY A 98 0.83 13.52 43.04
C GLY A 98 -0.33 12.67 42.46
N THR A 99 -1.25 13.30 41.73
CA THR A 99 -2.37 12.64 41.06
C THR A 99 -1.90 11.98 39.76
N ASP A 100 -2.30 10.72 39.55
CA ASP A 100 -2.00 10.01 38.31
C ASP A 100 -2.65 10.75 37.11
N PRO A 101 -1.85 11.26 36.16
CA PRO A 101 -2.37 11.98 35.01
C PRO A 101 -3.28 11.14 34.13
N ILE A 102 -3.07 9.82 34.07
CA ILE A 102 -3.90 8.91 33.29
C ILE A 102 -5.31 8.85 33.89
N ARG A 103 -5.42 8.90 35.22
CA ARG A 103 -6.70 8.95 35.92
C ARG A 103 -7.43 10.27 35.65
N VAL A 104 -6.74 11.40 35.80
CA VAL A 104 -7.33 12.73 35.52
C VAL A 104 -7.80 12.82 34.07
N TYR A 105 -6.97 12.36 33.11
CA TYR A 105 -7.36 12.28 31.71
C TYR A 105 -8.61 11.42 31.49
N ARG A 106 -8.67 10.25 32.13
CA ARG A 106 -9.81 9.32 32.04
C ARG A 106 -11.11 9.93 32.57
N GLU A 107 -11.05 10.67 33.67
CA GLU A 107 -12.21 11.33 34.27
C GLU A 107 -12.61 12.59 33.49
N ALA A 108 -11.63 13.38 33.02
CA ALA A 108 -11.85 14.63 32.30
C ALA A 108 -12.35 14.44 30.86
N THR A 109 -12.25 13.24 30.30
CA THR A 109 -12.67 12.95 28.91
C THR A 109 -14.07 12.34 28.86
N HIS A 110 -14.79 12.59 27.77
CA HIS A 110 -16.13 12.06 27.55
C HIS A 110 -16.12 10.57 27.16
N GLU A 111 -17.11 9.82 27.66
CA GLU A 111 -17.37 8.46 27.20
C GLU A 111 -18.06 8.45 25.83
N LEU A 112 -17.95 7.34 25.08
CA LEU A 112 -18.55 7.21 23.75
C LEU A 112 -20.08 7.42 23.79
N SER A 113 -20.74 6.91 24.83
CA SER A 113 -22.18 7.03 25.08
C SER A 113 -22.65 8.48 25.33
N GLU A 114 -21.74 9.34 25.79
CA GLU A 114 -21.98 10.77 25.99
C GLU A 114 -21.87 11.54 24.66
N LEU A 115 -20.99 11.09 23.76
CA LEU A 115 -20.74 11.75 22.47
C LEU A 115 -21.72 11.28 21.38
N ILE A 116 -22.02 9.99 21.34
CA ILE A 116 -22.76 9.34 20.26
C ILE A 116 -24.00 8.66 20.82
N SER A 117 -25.18 9.00 20.27
CA SER A 117 -26.46 8.49 20.74
C SER A 117 -26.77 7.09 20.21
N ASN A 118 -26.39 6.80 18.97
CA ASN A 118 -26.60 5.50 18.35
C ASN A 118 -25.50 5.23 17.31
N ILE A 119 -24.89 4.04 17.39
CA ILE A 119 -23.97 3.47 16.39
C ILE A 119 -24.45 2.06 16.12
N THR A 120 -24.72 1.75 14.86
CA THR A 120 -25.16 0.42 14.45
C THR A 120 -24.01 -0.47 13.97
N ILE A 121 -22.85 -0.49 14.66
CA ILE A 121 -21.69 -1.41 14.46
C ILE A 121 -20.82 -1.47 15.76
N GLU A 122 -20.14 -2.60 16.02
CA GLU A 122 -19.22 -2.87 17.14
C GLU A 122 -17.98 -1.92 17.17
N CYS A 123 -17.58 -1.41 18.35
CA CYS A 123 -16.53 -0.38 18.52
C CYS A 123 -15.45 -0.77 19.56
N LEU A 124 -14.21 -0.29 19.38
CA LEU A 124 -13.08 -0.39 20.32
C LEU A 124 -12.59 1.01 20.74
N ALA A 125 -12.08 1.21 21.95
CA ALA A 125 -11.62 2.53 22.43
C ALA A 125 -10.10 2.71 22.33
N THR A 126 -9.60 3.88 21.91
CA THR A 126 -8.16 4.18 21.79
C THR A 126 -7.81 5.60 22.32
N PRO A 127 -6.79 5.75 23.17
CA PRO A 127 -6.40 7.07 23.70
C PRO A 127 -5.77 7.97 22.63
N SER A 128 -5.98 9.29 22.71
CA SER A 128 -5.47 10.30 21.75
C SER A 128 -5.24 11.68 22.38
N SER A 129 -4.51 12.57 21.71
CA SER A 129 -4.22 13.93 22.20
C SER A 129 -5.45 14.85 22.26
N ASN A 130 -6.58 14.47 21.65
CA ASN A 130 -7.82 15.26 21.62
C ASN A 130 -8.86 14.77 22.63
N GLY A 131 -8.40 14.21 23.76
CA GLY A 131 -9.24 13.41 24.63
C GLY A 131 -9.43 11.99 24.08
N ARG A 132 -10.34 11.23 24.68
CA ARG A 132 -10.59 9.83 24.29
C ARG A 132 -11.15 9.78 22.88
N CYS A 133 -10.48 9.03 22.02
CA CYS A 133 -11.02 8.67 20.73
C CYS A 133 -11.50 7.22 20.73
N TYR A 134 -12.33 6.88 19.75
CA TYR A 134 -12.94 5.56 19.66
C TYR A 134 -12.73 5.05 18.24
N GLU A 135 -12.06 3.90 18.10
CA GLU A 135 -11.80 3.24 16.84
C GLU A 135 -12.88 2.19 16.59
N MET A 136 -13.73 2.42 15.59
CA MET A 136 -14.66 1.42 15.07
C MET A 136 -13.99 0.66 13.92
N ARG A 137 -14.01 -0.68 14.03
CA ARG A 137 -13.53 -1.60 12.99
C ARG A 137 -14.71 -2.36 12.43
N ILE A 138 -14.86 -2.31 11.11
CA ILE A 138 -15.90 -3.09 10.44
C ILE A 138 -15.39 -4.51 10.25
N ASN A 139 -16.10 -5.49 10.83
CA ASN A 139 -15.78 -6.89 10.63
C ASN A 139 -16.20 -7.33 9.22
N SER A 140 -15.23 -7.59 8.35
CA SER A 140 -15.44 -7.95 6.95
C SER A 140 -16.28 -9.23 6.78
N SER A 141 -16.21 -10.16 7.73
CA SER A 141 -16.94 -11.44 7.67
C SER A 141 -18.47 -11.31 7.72
N LYS A 142 -18.99 -10.21 8.27
CA LYS A 142 -20.44 -9.98 8.43
C LYS A 142 -21.06 -9.21 7.26
N ILE A 143 -20.28 -8.88 6.22
CA ILE A 143 -20.73 -8.00 5.13
C ILE A 143 -21.14 -8.81 3.91
N HIS A 144 -22.44 -8.85 3.65
CA HIS A 144 -23.01 -9.50 2.45
C HIS A 144 -23.54 -8.50 1.41
N SER A 145 -23.64 -7.21 1.75
CA SER A 145 -24.18 -6.17 0.87
C SER A 145 -23.09 -5.55 -0.03
N PRO A 146 -23.40 -5.13 -1.28
CA PRO A 146 -22.48 -4.39 -2.15
C PRO A 146 -22.18 -2.97 -1.65
N ILE A 147 -23.02 -2.45 -0.74
CA ILE A 147 -22.88 -1.12 -0.16
C ILE A 147 -23.08 -1.23 1.34
N ILE A 148 -22.15 -0.66 2.10
CA ILE A 148 -22.26 -0.51 3.55
C ILE A 148 -22.66 0.92 3.84
N SER A 149 -23.68 1.11 4.68
CA SER A 149 -24.02 2.42 5.21
C SER A 149 -23.72 2.47 6.69
N VAL A 150 -22.83 3.38 7.10
CA VAL A 150 -22.56 3.69 8.50
C VAL A 150 -23.35 4.95 8.83
N THR A 151 -24.25 4.88 9.81
CA THR A 151 -25.01 6.03 10.30
C THR A 151 -24.57 6.33 11.72
N ILE A 152 -24.17 7.57 11.97
CA ILE A 152 -23.70 8.03 13.28
C ILE A 152 -24.48 9.28 13.65
N ASN A 153 -25.09 9.21 14.83
CA ASN A 153 -25.85 10.31 15.42
C ASN A 153 -25.09 10.80 16.66
N GLY A 154 -24.53 12.00 16.61
CA GLY A 154 -23.84 12.61 17.73
C GLY A 154 -24.72 13.58 18.51
N LYS A 155 -24.47 13.66 19.82
CA LYS A 155 -24.98 14.71 20.71
C LYS A 155 -24.07 15.95 20.71
N ALA A 156 -22.87 15.83 20.12
CA ALA A 156 -21.84 16.85 20.11
C ALA A 156 -21.19 16.98 18.73
N SER A 157 -20.34 17.99 18.56
CA SER A 157 -19.46 18.07 17.38
C SER A 157 -18.26 17.14 17.56
N PHE A 158 -17.92 16.38 16.53
CA PHE A 158 -16.81 15.41 16.55
C PHE A 158 -16.10 15.37 15.20
N TYR A 159 -14.90 14.79 15.19
CA TYR A 159 -14.16 14.47 13.98
C TYR A 159 -14.19 12.97 13.75
N VAL A 160 -14.28 12.60 12.47
CA VAL A 160 -14.10 11.22 12.03
C VAL A 160 -12.86 11.13 11.19
N TYR A 161 -11.93 10.27 11.57
CA TYR A 161 -10.74 9.95 10.80
C TYR A 161 -10.96 8.63 10.09
N LEU A 162 -10.81 8.63 8.77
CA LEU A 162 -10.79 7.41 7.97
C LEU A 162 -9.34 7.01 7.74
N HIS A 163 -8.93 5.82 8.16
CA HIS A 163 -7.52 5.42 8.02
C HIS A 163 -7.34 3.91 7.88
N PHE A 164 -6.14 3.50 7.50
CA PHE A 164 -5.77 2.08 7.55
C PHE A 164 -5.74 1.62 9.02
N PRO A 165 -6.22 0.41 9.37
CA PRO A 165 -6.16 -0.08 10.74
C PRO A 165 -4.74 -0.04 11.30
N GLY A 166 -4.58 0.45 12.53
CA GLY A 166 -3.27 0.64 13.17
C GLY A 166 -2.50 1.90 12.75
N GLN A 167 -3.02 2.68 11.79
CA GLN A 167 -2.48 4.02 11.50
C GLN A 167 -2.93 5.01 12.58
N PHE A 168 -1.99 5.80 13.11
CA PHE A 168 -2.32 6.86 14.06
C PHE A 168 -3.00 8.04 13.36
N GLY A 169 -4.16 8.44 13.90
CA GLY A 169 -4.88 9.64 13.45
C GLY A 169 -4.18 10.90 13.94
N TYR A 170 -3.39 11.54 13.10
CA TYR A 170 -2.85 12.87 13.40
C TYR A 170 -3.92 13.95 13.25
N ILE A 171 -3.87 14.96 14.13
CA ILE A 171 -4.78 16.13 14.13
C ILE A 171 -4.87 16.81 12.76
N ASN A 172 -3.78 16.79 12.00
CA ASN A 172 -3.63 17.42 10.70
C ASN A 172 -3.83 16.43 9.53
N SER A 173 -4.40 15.25 9.78
CA SER A 173 -4.65 14.26 8.72
C SER A 173 -5.64 14.80 7.69
N ALA A 174 -5.33 14.57 6.40
CA ALA A 174 -6.24 14.83 5.30
C ALA A 174 -7.50 13.95 5.34
N SER A 175 -7.47 12.87 6.12
CA SER A 175 -8.62 11.99 6.31
C SER A 175 -9.60 12.43 7.40
N LYS A 176 -9.38 13.61 7.99
CA LYS A 176 -10.24 14.19 9.02
C LYS A 176 -11.51 14.78 8.40
N ILE A 177 -12.66 14.26 8.81
CA ILE A 177 -13.99 14.74 8.43
C ILE A 177 -14.61 15.46 9.64
N PRO A 178 -14.85 16.78 9.57
CA PRO A 178 -15.53 17.51 10.63
C PRO A 178 -17.03 17.26 10.62
N ILE A 179 -17.60 16.91 11.77
CA ILE A 179 -19.04 16.73 11.99
C ILE A 179 -19.47 17.74 13.07
N ASN A 180 -20.15 18.80 12.64
CA ASN A 180 -20.55 19.91 13.51
C ASN A 180 -22.03 19.80 13.91
N LEU A 181 -22.35 20.34 15.09
CA LEU A 181 -23.72 20.67 15.49
C LEU A 181 -24.14 21.92 14.69
N SER A 182 -25.14 21.80 13.80
CA SER A 182 -25.60 22.84 12.86
C SER A 182 -24.68 23.10 11.63
N ASP A 183 -25.33 23.42 10.50
CA ASP A 183 -24.80 23.55 9.12
C ASP A 183 -23.77 24.66 8.88
N LYS A 184 -23.12 25.21 9.91
CA LYS A 184 -22.05 26.20 9.73
C LYS A 184 -20.77 25.50 9.26
N LEU A 185 -20.63 25.42 7.94
CA LEU A 185 -19.49 24.89 7.22
C LEU A 185 -18.20 25.63 7.60
N TYR A 186 -17.27 24.92 8.24
CA TYR A 186 -15.87 25.33 8.29
C TYR A 186 -15.12 24.63 7.16
N ASN A 187 -15.12 25.25 5.98
CA ASN A 187 -14.32 24.81 4.84
C ASN A 187 -12.88 25.31 5.01
N ARG A 188 -12.02 24.53 5.67
CA ARG A 188 -10.57 24.69 5.55
C ARG A 188 -9.90 23.35 5.34
N TYR A 189 -9.59 23.07 4.08
CA TYR A 189 -8.65 22.03 3.68
C TYR A 189 -7.25 22.46 4.12
N TYR A 190 -6.82 22.05 5.31
CA TYR A 190 -5.42 22.15 5.69
C TYR A 190 -4.66 20.96 5.08
N LYS A 191 -4.12 21.13 3.87
CA LYS A 191 -2.97 20.33 3.44
C LYS A 191 -1.72 20.88 4.13
N LEU A 192 -1.56 20.60 5.43
CA LEU A 192 -0.26 20.77 6.05
C LEU A 192 0.61 19.59 5.60
N LYS A 193 1.51 19.85 4.64
CA LYS A 193 2.53 18.90 4.21
C LYS A 193 3.51 18.67 5.36
N GLN A 194 3.19 17.75 6.28
CA GLN A 194 4.23 17.03 7.03
C GLN A 194 4.87 16.01 6.09
N ILE A 195 5.61 16.50 5.10
CA ILE A 195 6.48 15.71 4.22
C ILE A 195 7.89 16.14 4.56
N VAL A 196 8.48 15.68 5.67
CA VAL A 196 9.89 16.06 5.93
C VAL A 196 10.79 14.94 6.45
N LEU A 197 10.31 13.89 7.12
CA LEU A 197 11.25 12.89 7.69
C LEU A 197 11.00 11.41 7.35
N CYS A 198 9.79 11.01 6.96
CA CYS A 198 9.49 9.61 6.68
C CYS A 198 9.41 9.35 5.18
N GLY A 199 10.11 8.31 4.70
CA GLY A 199 9.85 7.76 3.36
C GLY A 199 8.41 7.26 3.23
N PRO A 200 7.82 7.24 2.02
CA PRO A 200 6.48 6.71 1.83
C PRO A 200 6.44 5.23 2.24
N PRO A 201 5.42 4.78 2.98
CA PRO A 201 5.32 3.36 3.36
C PRO A 201 5.06 2.49 2.13
N CYS A 202 5.47 1.21 2.18
CA CYS A 202 5.27 0.25 1.09
C CYS A 202 3.79 -0.09 0.83
N SER A 203 2.90 0.24 1.75
CA SER A 203 1.46 0.03 1.62
C SER A 203 0.71 1.26 2.10
N THR A 204 -0.19 1.77 1.26
CA THR A 204 -1.02 2.92 1.54
C THR A 204 -2.47 2.62 1.19
N LEU A 205 -3.40 3.18 1.96
CA LEU A 205 -4.82 3.15 1.66
C LEU A 205 -5.28 4.55 1.23
N ASP A 206 -5.61 4.69 -0.04
CA ASP A 206 -6.19 5.94 -0.57
C ASP A 206 -7.71 5.88 -0.45
N ILE A 207 -8.27 6.75 0.38
CA ILE A 207 -9.72 6.83 0.60
C ILE A 207 -10.26 8.02 -0.19
N PHE A 208 -11.09 7.73 -1.18
CA PHE A 208 -11.79 8.75 -1.96
C PHE A 208 -13.19 8.97 -1.38
N SER A 209 -13.40 10.11 -0.75
CA SER A 209 -14.73 10.55 -0.35
C SER A 209 -15.39 11.29 -1.51
N GLY A 210 -16.64 10.93 -1.81
CA GLY A 210 -17.49 11.72 -2.70
C GLY A 210 -17.88 13.07 -2.08
N MET A 211 -18.61 13.89 -2.86
CA MET A 211 -19.18 15.13 -2.34
C MET A 211 -20.18 14.84 -1.23
N PRO A 212 -20.14 15.57 -0.10
CA PRO A 212 -21.12 15.40 0.96
C PRO A 212 -22.51 15.77 0.45
N HIS A 213 -23.48 14.89 0.65
CA HIS A 213 -24.88 15.19 0.36
C HIS A 213 -25.46 16.05 1.48
N ARG A 214 -26.07 17.18 1.13
CA ARG A 214 -26.71 18.07 2.10
C ARG A 214 -28.13 17.58 2.34
N SER A 215 -28.37 16.97 3.50
CA SER A 215 -29.71 16.73 4.00
C SER A 215 -30.00 17.70 5.14
N VAL A 216 -31.05 18.51 5.01
CA VAL A 216 -31.55 19.34 6.10
C VAL A 216 -32.03 18.42 7.21
N HIS A 217 -31.33 18.41 8.33
CA HIS A 217 -31.76 17.66 9.50
C HIS A 217 -32.77 18.46 10.32
N LYS A 218 -33.77 17.76 10.85
CA LYS A 218 -34.89 18.37 11.57
C LYS A 218 -34.52 18.85 12.98
N ASP A 219 -33.45 18.30 13.57
CA ASP A 219 -33.02 18.62 14.94
C ASP A 219 -31.68 19.40 14.92
N PRO A 220 -31.66 20.67 15.39
CA PRO A 220 -30.44 21.47 15.45
C PRO A 220 -29.46 21.03 16.56
N HIS A 221 -29.88 20.18 17.50
CA HIS A 221 -29.08 19.72 18.63
C HIS A 221 -28.37 18.38 18.38
N GLN A 222 -28.54 17.80 17.20
CA GLN A 222 -27.90 16.55 16.83
C GLN A 222 -26.98 16.76 15.63
N SER A 223 -25.82 16.11 15.69
CA SER A 223 -24.93 16.01 14.55
C SER A 223 -25.16 14.66 13.86
N TYR A 224 -25.17 14.66 12.54
CA TYR A 224 -25.51 13.47 11.77
C TYR A 224 -24.47 13.21 10.68
N MET A 225 -24.04 11.97 10.58
CA MET A 225 -23.18 11.53 9.49
C MET A 225 -23.69 10.19 8.96
N LYS A 226 -23.93 10.14 7.65
CA LYS A 226 -24.18 8.89 6.94
C LYS A 226 -23.11 8.69 5.87
N LEU A 227 -22.30 7.66 6.05
CA LEU A 227 -21.26 7.27 5.10
C LEU A 227 -21.71 6.08 4.29
N TYR A 228 -21.58 6.17 2.97
CA TYR A 228 -21.81 5.06 2.06
C TYR A 228 -20.46 4.58 1.52
N MET A 229 -20.21 3.29 1.67
CA MET A 229 -19.01 2.66 1.15
C MET A 229 -19.38 1.62 0.11
N LYS A 230 -18.67 1.64 -1.00
CA LYS A 230 -18.71 0.55 -1.96
C LYS A 230 -17.86 -0.62 -1.43
N THR A 231 -18.35 -1.85 -1.51
CA THR A 231 -17.60 -3.04 -1.08
C THR A 231 -16.65 -3.58 -2.14
N THR A 232 -16.23 -2.72 -3.07
CA THR A 232 -15.17 -3.04 -4.04
C THR A 232 -14.02 -2.09 -3.79
N ILE A 233 -12.83 -2.64 -3.58
CA ILE A 233 -11.61 -1.85 -3.46
C ILE A 233 -10.78 -2.00 -4.72
N ARG A 234 -10.06 -0.93 -5.08
CA ARG A 234 -9.10 -0.95 -6.17
C ARG A 234 -7.72 -1.16 -5.58
N VAL A 235 -7.17 -2.36 -5.72
CA VAL A 235 -5.83 -2.68 -5.25
C VAL A 235 -4.84 -2.34 -6.36
N LYS A 236 -3.87 -1.48 -6.05
CA LYS A 236 -2.76 -1.15 -6.94
C LYS A 236 -1.48 -1.76 -6.38
N THR A 237 -0.93 -2.75 -7.06
CA THR A 237 0.34 -3.38 -6.69
C THR A 237 1.42 -2.92 -7.65
N SER A 238 2.55 -2.48 -7.10
CA SER A 238 3.76 -2.23 -7.88
C SER A 238 4.60 -3.49 -7.85
N ILE A 239 4.81 -4.11 -9.00
CA ILE A 239 5.60 -5.33 -9.15
C ILE A 239 6.83 -5.00 -9.98
N ILE A 240 7.96 -5.58 -9.61
CA ILE A 240 9.18 -5.49 -10.41
C ILE A 240 8.96 -6.33 -11.66
N ASP A 241 8.99 -5.70 -12.85
CA ASP A 241 8.68 -6.37 -14.11
C ASP A 241 9.73 -7.42 -14.48
N TYR A 242 10.96 -7.23 -14.02
CA TYR A 242 12.11 -8.03 -14.41
C TYR A 242 12.86 -8.53 -13.17
N SER A 243 12.50 -9.72 -12.71
CA SER A 243 13.16 -10.39 -11.59
C SER A 243 14.49 -11.02 -12.02
N ALA A 244 15.32 -11.39 -11.03
CA ALA A 244 16.54 -12.14 -11.28
C ALA A 244 16.27 -13.49 -11.95
N ASP A 245 15.14 -14.13 -11.63
CA ASP A 245 14.75 -15.41 -12.21
C ASP A 245 14.45 -15.29 -13.71
N THR A 246 13.70 -14.24 -14.09
CA THR A 246 13.44 -13.95 -15.51
C THR A 246 14.73 -13.65 -16.25
N MET A 247 15.65 -12.88 -15.65
CA MET A 247 16.96 -12.59 -16.22
C MET A 247 17.79 -13.86 -16.46
N LEU A 248 17.90 -14.71 -15.45
CA LEU A 248 18.63 -15.99 -15.54
C LEU A 248 17.97 -16.93 -16.54
N GLY A 249 16.64 -16.94 -16.61
CA GLY A 249 15.88 -17.70 -17.60
C GLY A 249 16.17 -17.25 -19.04
N GLU A 250 16.20 -15.94 -19.30
CA GLU A 250 16.53 -15.39 -20.62
C GLU A 250 17.99 -15.68 -21.01
N ILE A 251 18.95 -15.42 -20.11
CA ILE A 251 20.37 -15.70 -20.36
C ILE A 251 20.62 -17.19 -20.57
N GLY A 252 20.03 -18.03 -19.71
CA GLY A 252 20.13 -19.49 -19.78
C GLY A 252 19.50 -20.03 -21.07
N GLY A 253 18.34 -19.51 -21.47
CA GLY A 253 17.67 -19.86 -22.72
C GLY A 253 18.52 -19.52 -23.96
N SER A 254 19.06 -18.30 -24.04
CA SER A 254 19.92 -17.89 -25.16
C SER A 254 21.24 -18.68 -25.20
N THR A 255 21.84 -18.94 -24.05
CA THR A 255 23.07 -19.74 -23.94
C THR A 255 22.84 -21.20 -24.32
N GLY A 256 21.76 -21.80 -23.81
CA GLY A 256 21.36 -23.16 -24.11
C GLY A 256 21.05 -23.37 -25.60
N LEU A 257 20.37 -22.42 -26.25
CA LEU A 257 20.10 -22.47 -27.69
C LEU A 257 21.40 -22.49 -28.51
N LEU A 258 22.34 -21.60 -28.21
CA LEU A 258 23.62 -21.53 -28.93
C LEU A 258 24.49 -22.77 -28.69
N LEU A 259 24.55 -23.27 -27.46
CA LEU A 259 25.22 -24.53 -27.14
C LEU A 259 24.55 -25.71 -27.86
N GLY A 260 23.22 -25.74 -27.90
CA GLY A 260 22.45 -26.77 -28.61
C GLY A 260 22.77 -26.82 -30.10
N ILE A 261 22.80 -25.67 -30.78
CA ILE A 261 23.18 -25.58 -32.20
C ILE A 261 24.62 -26.08 -32.42
N SER A 262 25.54 -25.72 -31.51
CA SER A 262 26.94 -26.17 -31.56
C SER A 262 27.07 -27.69 -31.40
N LEU A 263 26.31 -28.28 -30.47
CA LEU A 263 26.29 -29.72 -30.23
C LEU A 263 25.65 -30.50 -31.39
N MET A 264 24.55 -30.02 -31.98
CA MET A 264 23.94 -30.65 -33.15
C MET A 264 24.91 -30.72 -34.33
N LYS A 265 25.67 -29.64 -34.57
CA LYS A 265 26.69 -29.60 -35.63
C LYS A 265 27.82 -30.59 -35.37
N SER A 266 28.22 -30.76 -34.11
CA SER A 266 29.25 -31.72 -33.69
C SER A 266 28.75 -33.17 -33.78
N GLY A 267 27.51 -33.42 -33.36
CA GLY A 267 26.86 -34.74 -33.42
C GLY A 267 26.69 -35.26 -34.85
N ILE A 268 26.35 -34.39 -35.81
CA ILE A 268 26.26 -34.76 -37.24
C ILE A 268 27.63 -35.19 -37.78
N LYS A 269 28.72 -34.51 -37.38
CA LYS A 269 30.08 -34.91 -37.78
C LYS A 269 30.46 -36.26 -37.19
N ILE A 270 30.13 -36.53 -35.93
CA ILE A 270 30.38 -37.82 -35.27
C ILE A 270 29.59 -38.94 -35.94
N LYS A 271 28.29 -38.77 -36.16
CA LYS A 271 27.45 -39.79 -36.82
C LYS A 271 27.96 -40.13 -38.23
N ARG A 272 28.42 -39.12 -38.99
CA ARG A 272 29.00 -39.32 -40.32
C ARG A 272 30.36 -40.01 -40.28
N TRP A 273 31.14 -39.82 -39.22
CA TRP A 273 32.40 -40.53 -39.00
C TRP A 273 32.15 -42.01 -38.63
N ILE A 274 31.15 -42.28 -37.79
CA ILE A 274 30.77 -43.64 -37.40
C ILE A 274 30.18 -44.42 -38.59
N MET A 275 29.24 -43.84 -39.34
CA MET A 275 28.58 -44.52 -40.47
C MET A 275 29.40 -44.53 -41.77
N GLY A 276 30.51 -43.78 -41.83
CA GLY A 276 31.39 -43.74 -43.01
C GLY A 276 32.52 -44.76 -42.99
N ASN A 277 32.55 -45.64 -41.98
CA ASN A 277 33.60 -46.64 -41.78
C ASN A 277 33.12 -48.08 -42.05
N GLU A 278 31.91 -48.29 -42.58
CA GLU A 278 31.37 -49.61 -42.92
C GLU A 278 31.48 -49.97 -44.43
N ASP A 279 32.02 -49.08 -45.27
CA ASP A 279 32.17 -49.30 -46.72
C ASP A 279 33.64 -49.49 -47.17
N GLU A 280 34.48 -50.15 -46.37
CA GLU A 280 35.74 -50.77 -46.83
C GLU A 280 35.74 -52.29 -46.58
#